data_AF-A0A935SIM8-F1
#
_entry.id   AF-A0A935SIM8-F1
#
_cell.length_a   1.000
_cell.length_b   1.000
_cell.length_c   1.000
_cell.angle_alpha   90.00
_cell.angle_beta   90.00
_cell.angle_gamma   90.00
#
_symmetry.space_group_name_H-M   'P 1'
#
loop_
_entity.id
_entity.type
_entity.pdbx_description
1 polymer ?
#
loop_
_entity_poly.entity_id
_entity_poly.type
_entity_poly.pdbx_seq_one_letter_code
_entity_poly.pdbx_strand_id
1 'polypeptide(L)'
;MELTHYQAKQQKKPGAGGYEMEVVKRSELKGFKVVPKRWVVERTFAWNETNRRNAKSYERLSNTAETVTEISAIRLMLKQFDT
;
A
#
# COMPACT_ATOMS: atom_id res chain seq x y z
N MET A 1 5.68 11.94 28.99
CA MET A 1 6.70 11.83 27.92
C MET A 1 6.08 11.11 26.70
N GLU A 2 4.78 11.32 26.49
CA GLU A 2 4.21 12.25 25.52
C GLU A 2 4.51 11.83 24.07
N LEU A 3 3.77 10.80 23.66
CA LEU A 3 3.46 10.53 22.26
C LEU A 3 2.84 11.81 21.69
N THR A 4 3.63 12.60 20.96
CA THR A 4 3.16 13.79 20.26
C THR A 4 1.93 13.43 19.42
N HIS A 5 0.79 13.88 19.93
CA HIS A 5 -0.48 13.98 19.25
C HIS A 5 -0.27 14.79 17.97
N TYR A 6 -0.04 14.10 16.84
CA TYR A 6 -0.02 14.72 15.52
C TYR A 6 -1.48 14.96 15.09
N GLN A 7 -2.10 15.96 15.71
CA GLN A 7 -3.44 16.44 15.34
C GLN A 7 -3.28 17.39 14.15
N ALA A 8 -3.02 16.83 12.96
CA ALA A 8 -3.24 17.56 11.73
C ALA A 8 -4.75 17.75 11.57
N LYS A 9 -5.21 18.99 11.38
CA LYS A 9 -6.63 19.32 11.19
C LYS A 9 -7.22 18.43 10.09
N GLN A 10 -8.03 17.46 10.52
CA GLN A 10 -8.74 16.54 9.66
C GLN A 10 -9.84 17.30 8.92
N GLN A 11 -9.58 17.67 7.67
CA GLN A 11 -10.61 18.26 6.84
C GLN A 11 -11.19 17.18 5.94
N LYS A 12 -12.26 16.53 6.42
CA LYS A 12 -13.10 15.65 5.59
C LYS A 12 -13.70 16.48 4.48
N LYS A 13 -13.22 16.25 3.25
CA LYS A 13 -13.85 16.79 2.04
C LYS A 13 -14.49 15.61 1.30
N PRO A 14 -15.69 15.78 0.74
CA PRO A 14 -16.25 14.76 -0.13
C PRO A 14 -15.29 14.58 -1.32
N GLY A 15 -14.74 13.37 -1.47
CA GLY A 15 -13.99 13.00 -2.65
C GLY A 15 -14.91 13.02 -3.87
N ALA A 16 -14.39 13.43 -5.02
CA ALA A 16 -15.10 13.34 -6.29
C ALA A 16 -15.42 11.86 -6.55
N GLY A 17 -16.63 11.41 -6.19
CA GLY A 17 -17.02 9.99 -6.23
C GLY A 17 -17.75 9.46 -4.98
N GLY A 18 -17.98 10.27 -3.94
CA GLY A 18 -18.77 9.85 -2.76
C GLY A 18 -17.95 9.12 -1.69
N TYR A 19 -16.63 9.03 -1.85
CA TYR A 19 -15.73 8.50 -0.83
C TYR A 19 -15.36 9.60 0.17
N GLU A 20 -15.34 9.26 1.46
CA GLU A 20 -14.75 10.12 2.49
C GLU A 20 -13.23 10.09 2.34
N MET A 21 -12.64 11.24 2.00
CA MET A 21 -11.19 11.37 1.83
C MET A 21 -10.63 12.24 2.96
N GLU A 22 -9.54 11.75 3.56
CA GLU A 22 -8.76 12.48 4.56
C GLU A 22 -7.50 13.04 3.89
N VAL A 23 -7.41 14.36 3.78
CA VAL A 23 -6.22 15.02 3.22
C VAL A 23 -5.18 15.21 4.32
N VAL A 24 -4.23 14.28 4.42
CA VAL A 24 -3.09 14.39 5.33
C VAL A 24 -1.96 15.19 4.68
N LYS A 25 -1.46 16.23 5.36
CA LYS A 25 -0.31 17.00 4.88
C LYS A 25 0.95 16.12 4.87
N ARG A 26 1.67 16.09 3.75
CA ARG A 26 2.98 15.42 3.66
C ARG A 26 3.93 16.05 4.69
N SER A 27 4.67 15.23 5.45
CA SER A 27 5.49 15.70 6.58
C SER A 27 6.41 16.86 6.19
N GLU A 28 6.41 17.93 6.98
CA GLU A 28 7.16 19.19 6.72
C GLU A 28 8.69 19.08 6.92
N LEU A 29 9.18 17.91 7.36
CA LEU A 29 10.61 17.69 7.57
C LEU A 29 11.34 17.65 6.22
N LYS A 30 12.33 18.52 6.04
CA LYS A 30 13.30 18.44 4.94
C LYS A 30 14.20 17.21 5.14
N GLY A 31 13.74 16.03 4.73
CA GLY A 31 14.54 14.80 4.78
C GLY A 31 13.72 13.50 4.78
N PHE A 32 14.43 12.37 4.80
CA PHE A 32 13.82 11.05 4.90
C PHE A 32 13.49 10.71 6.35
N LYS A 33 12.21 10.58 6.68
CA LYS A 33 11.76 10.05 7.97
C LYS A 33 11.60 8.53 7.86
N VAL A 34 12.31 7.78 8.70
CA VAL A 34 12.15 6.33 8.80
C VAL A 34 10.74 6.04 9.32
N VAL A 35 9.90 5.40 8.48
CA VAL A 35 8.58 4.93 8.88
C VAL A 35 8.72 3.49 9.36
N PRO A 36 8.24 3.15 10.57
CA PRO A 36 8.31 1.78 11.06
C PRO A 36 7.57 0.85 10.10
N LYS A 37 8.15 -0.33 9.83
CA LYS A 37 7.64 -1.37 8.91
C LYS A 37 7.59 -1.02 7.42
N ARG A 38 8.16 0.12 7.00
CA ARG A 38 8.22 0.52 5.57
C ARG A 38 8.81 -0.57 4.67
N TRP A 39 9.90 -1.19 5.10
CA TRP A 39 10.57 -2.26 4.34
C TRP A 39 9.67 -3.48 4.12
N VAL A 40 8.73 -3.77 5.04
CA VAL A 40 7.82 -4.92 4.92
C VAL A 40 6.88 -4.69 3.74
N VAL A 41 6.29 -3.49 3.69
CA VAL A 41 5.36 -3.09 2.62
C VAL A 41 6.08 -3.04 1.27
N GLU A 42 7.24 -2.39 1.21
CA GLU A 42 8.04 -2.31 -0.01
C GLU A 42 8.45 -3.69 -0.52
N ARG A 43 8.78 -4.63 0.39
CA ARG A 43 9.13 -6.00 0.02
C ARG A 43 7.95 -6.79 -0.53
N THR A 44 6.74 -6.61 0.02
CA THR A 44 5.52 -7.21 -0.54
C THR A 44 5.29 -6.73 -1.98
N PHE A 45 5.51 -5.45 -2.27
CA PHE A 45 5.42 -4.94 -3.64
C PHE A 45 6.48 -5.57 -4.56
N ALA A 46 7.73 -5.68 -4.12
CA ALA A 46 8.79 -6.33 -4.90
C ALA A 46 8.46 -7.81 -5.24
N TRP A 47 7.88 -8.57 -4.31
CA TRP A 47 7.44 -9.94 -4.57
C TRP A 47 6.26 -10.01 -5.54
N ASN A 48 5.32 -9.08 -5.44
CA ASN A 48 4.22 -8.98 -6.40
C ASN A 48 4.70 -8.61 -7.80
N GLU A 49 5.66 -7.68 -7.95
CA GLU A 49 6.24 -7.31 -9.24
C GLU A 49 7.05 -8.45 -9.89
N THR A 50 7.62 -9.36 -9.08
CA THR A 50 8.28 -10.57 -9.58
C THR A 50 7.31 -11.49 -10.32
N ASN A 51 6.01 -11.47 -9.96
CA ASN A 51 4.98 -12.05 -10.81
C ASN A 51 4.77 -11.14 -12.02
N ARG A 52 5.33 -11.53 -13.18
CA ARG A 52 5.28 -10.78 -14.46
C ARG A 52 3.92 -10.16 -14.79
N ARG A 53 2.82 -10.82 -14.40
CA ARG A 53 1.44 -10.35 -14.65
C ARG A 53 1.06 -9.09 -13.85
N ASN A 54 1.68 -8.87 -12.69
CA ASN A 54 1.48 -7.71 -11.82
C ASN A 54 2.52 -6.61 -12.04
N ALA A 55 3.53 -6.82 -12.89
CA ALA A 55 4.58 -5.84 -13.15
C ALA A 55 4.04 -4.51 -13.71
N LYS A 56 2.87 -4.55 -14.37
CA LYS A 56 2.10 -3.37 -14.77
C LYS A 56 0.61 -3.67 -14.58
N SER A 57 -0.21 -2.64 -14.45
CA SER A 57 -1.68 -2.79 -14.52
C SER A 57 -2.12 -3.15 -15.94
N TYR A 58 -2.05 -4.44 -16.28
CA TYR A 58 -2.52 -4.97 -17.56
C TYR A 58 -4.03 -5.28 -17.56
N GLU A 59 -4.62 -5.44 -16.38
CA GLU A 59 -6.00 -5.90 -16.25
C GLU A 59 -6.99 -4.76 -16.50
N ARG A 60 -7.99 -5.02 -17.34
CA ARG A 60 -9.03 -4.05 -17.70
C ARG A 60 -10.06 -3.84 -16.57
N LEU A 61 -10.29 -4.87 -15.76
CA LEU A 61 -11.27 -4.89 -14.69
C LEU A 61 -10.55 -4.94 -13.34
N SER A 62 -11.02 -4.16 -12.38
CA SER A 62 -10.45 -4.12 -11.02
C SER A 62 -10.52 -5.48 -10.34
N ASN A 63 -11.64 -6.16 -10.49
CA ASN A 63 -11.89 -7.50 -9.98
C ASN A 63 -10.87 -8.52 -10.51
N THR A 64 -10.45 -8.41 -11.77
CA THR A 64 -9.38 -9.28 -12.30
C THR A 64 -8.02 -8.94 -11.69
N ALA A 65 -7.71 -7.66 -11.52
CA ALA A 65 -6.46 -7.22 -10.88
C ALA A 65 -6.36 -7.70 -9.42
N GLU A 66 -7.48 -7.65 -8.68
CA GLU A 66 -7.59 -8.17 -7.31
C GLU A 66 -7.31 -9.68 -7.28
N THR A 67 -8.01 -10.47 -8.10
CA THR A 67 -7.80 -11.94 -8.15
C THR A 67 -6.34 -12.30 -8.47
N VAL A 68 -5.70 -11.60 -9.40
CA VAL A 68 -4.29 -11.89 -9.76
C VAL A 68 -3.33 -11.51 -8.62
N THR A 69 -3.64 -10.47 -7.85
CA THR A 69 -2.89 -10.09 -6.65
C THR A 69 -3.03 -11.16 -5.56
N GLU A 70 -4.24 -11.66 -5.31
CA GLU A 70 -4.50 -12.75 -4.35
C GLU A 70 -3.75 -14.03 -4.73
N ILE A 71 -3.82 -14.45 -6.00
CA ILE A 71 -3.10 -15.63 -6.50
C ILE A 71 -1.59 -15.47 -6.31
N SER A 72 -1.05 -14.26 -6.51
CA SER A 72 0.37 -13.99 -6.34
C SER A 72 0.81 -14.13 -4.89
N ALA A 73 -0.02 -13.67 -3.94
CA ALA A 73 0.21 -13.87 -2.51
C ALA A 73 0.15 -15.35 -2.11
N ILE A 74 -0.84 -16.11 -2.61
CA ILE A 74 -0.95 -17.55 -2.36
C ILE A 74 0.30 -18.30 -2.84
N ARG A 75 0.78 -18.00 -4.06
CA ARG A 75 2.01 -18.60 -4.59
C ARG A 75 3.24 -18.32 -3.73
N LEU A 76 3.35 -17.10 -3.22
CA LEU A 76 4.43 -16.73 -2.31
C LEU A 76 4.37 -17.53 -1.01
N MET A 77 3.18 -17.67 -0.42
CA MET A 77 2.96 -18.46 0.80
C MET A 77 3.28 -19.94 0.58
N LEU A 78 2.85 -20.53 -0.54
CA LEU A 78 3.15 -21.92 -0.89
C LEU A 78 4.66 -22.13 -1.05
N LYS A 79 5.35 -21.23 -1.74
CA LYS A 79 6.81 -21.30 -1.88
C LYS A 79 7.52 -21.26 -0.52
N GLN A 80 7.04 -20.45 0.42
CA GLN A 80 7.60 -20.38 1.76
C GLN A 80 7.33 -21.63 2.59
N PHE A 81 6.20 -22.33 2.35
CA PHE A 81 5.86 -23.56 3.05
C PHE A 81 6.67 -24.77 2.58
N ASP A 82 6.97 -24.84 1.29
CA ASP A 82 7.76 -25.94 0.69
C ASP A 82 9.26 -25.88 1.04
N THR A 83 9.73 -24.77 1.61
CA THR A 83 11.15 -24.57 1.97
C THR A 83 11.37 -24.78 3.47
#